data_AF-A0A6P8GTE3-F1
#
_entry.id   AF-A0A6P8GTE3-F1
#
_cell.length_a   1.000
_cell.length_b   1.000
_cell.length_c   1.000
_cell.angle_alpha   90.00
_cell.angle_beta   90.00
_cell.angle_gamma   90.00
#
_symmetry.space_group_name_H-M   'P 1'
#
loop_
_entity.id
_entity.type
_entity.pdbx_description
1 polymer ?
#
loop_
_entity_poly.entity_id
_entity_poly.type
_entity_poly.pdbx_seq_one_letter_code
_entity_poly.pdbx_strand_id
1 'polypeptide(L)'
;MGVPLWLILFLYTLQDASPQQSDPCHSYTVLNDDWRVTTTLDRSVIRCDHHVQWHGWYRMFHQGVSVRIPESCVPTFRCSTDATLWLNAPHPRPEDGIVTREVCGHWEGDCCYYKKPSIQVKACPGNYTVYKLVDPGHCYVAYCTEPRTQFQQRLRLKMALQRELSHAEMAQFTSQIREKLIQMGYPSDITVKMV
;
A
#
# COMPACT_ATOMS: atom_id res chain seq x y z
N MET A 1 -51.28 -10.81 -10.47
CA MET A 1 -51.05 -11.36 -9.12
C MET A 1 -50.11 -10.40 -8.42
N GLY A 2 -50.67 -9.44 -7.67
CA GLY A 2 -49.88 -8.38 -7.02
C GLY A 2 -49.20 -8.92 -5.78
N VAL A 3 -47.92 -8.62 -5.62
CA VAL A 3 -47.17 -8.96 -4.40
C VAL A 3 -47.86 -8.23 -3.23
N PRO A 4 -48.35 -8.94 -2.20
CA PRO A 4 -49.04 -8.34 -1.07
C PRO A 4 -48.20 -7.23 -0.42
N LEU A 5 -48.76 -6.04 -0.16
CA LEU A 5 -48.07 -4.87 0.43
C LEU A 5 -47.37 -5.18 1.77
N TRP A 6 -47.87 -6.17 2.51
CA TRP A 6 -47.27 -6.69 3.73
C TRP A 6 -45.90 -7.37 3.49
N LEU A 7 -45.67 -7.98 2.32
CA LEU A 7 -44.35 -8.51 1.93
C LEU A 7 -43.36 -7.41 1.57
N ILE A 8 -43.82 -6.26 1.05
CA ILE A 8 -42.95 -5.10 0.78
C ILE A 8 -42.51 -4.49 2.12
N LEU A 9 -43.41 -4.37 3.11
CA LEU A 9 -43.06 -3.90 4.45
C LEU A 9 -42.13 -4.86 5.21
N PHE A 10 -42.22 -6.17 4.98
CA PHE A 10 -41.32 -7.16 5.58
C PHE A 10 -39.91 -7.15 4.96
N LEU A 11 -39.76 -6.65 3.73
CA LEU A 11 -38.44 -6.41 3.11
C LEU A 11 -37.79 -5.09 3.59
N TYR A 12 -38.57 -4.13 4.09
CA TYR A 12 -38.03 -2.90 4.69
C TYR A 12 -37.58 -3.07 6.16
N THR A 13 -37.91 -4.18 6.84
CA THR A 13 -37.55 -4.41 8.24
C THR A 13 -36.35 -5.34 8.45
N LEU A 14 -35.72 -5.82 7.38
CA LEU A 14 -34.37 -6.43 7.44
C LEU A 14 -33.31 -5.40 7.03
N GLN A 15 -33.37 -4.20 7.60
CA GLN A 15 -32.18 -3.36 7.67
C GLN A 15 -31.26 -4.04 8.69
N ASP A 16 -30.34 -4.85 8.17
CA ASP A 16 -29.28 -5.49 8.94
C ASP A 16 -28.55 -4.41 9.76
N ALA A 17 -28.88 -4.32 11.05
CA ALA A 17 -28.16 -3.49 12.00
C ALA A 17 -26.84 -4.19 12.33
N SER A 18 -25.99 -4.39 11.32
CA SER A 18 -24.58 -4.61 11.55
C SER A 18 -24.10 -3.38 12.34
N PRO A 19 -23.36 -3.54 13.45
CA PRO A 19 -22.81 -2.41 14.17
C PRO A 19 -22.07 -1.56 13.14
N GLN A 20 -22.50 -0.30 12.98
CA GLN A 20 -21.99 0.61 11.97
C GLN A 20 -20.48 0.77 12.22
N GLN A 21 -19.69 -0.07 11.57
CA GLN A 21 -18.25 -0.10 11.75
C GLN A 21 -17.76 1.23 11.18
N SER A 22 -17.39 2.14 12.09
CA SER A 22 -16.94 3.48 11.73
C SER A 22 -15.86 3.35 10.67
N ASP A 23 -16.01 4.07 9.56
CA ASP A 23 -15.04 4.03 8.48
C ASP A 23 -13.68 4.42 9.07
N PRO A 24 -12.64 3.57 8.96
CA PRO A 24 -11.34 3.86 9.55
C PRO A 24 -10.62 5.05 8.93
N CYS A 25 -11.12 5.62 7.83
CA CYS A 25 -10.69 6.93 7.33
C CYS A 25 -11.17 8.09 8.20
N HIS A 26 -12.21 7.90 9.01
CA HIS A 26 -12.76 8.93 9.90
C HIS A 26 -12.49 8.63 11.38
N SER A 27 -12.16 7.39 11.73
CA SER A 27 -11.86 6.98 13.11
C SER A 27 -10.58 6.15 13.16
N TYR A 28 -9.49 6.77 13.61
CA TYR A 28 -8.18 6.14 13.78
C TYR A 28 -7.38 6.80 14.91
N THR A 29 -6.42 6.06 15.44
CA THR A 29 -5.42 6.53 16.38
C THR A 29 -4.20 7.07 15.63
N VAL A 30 -3.70 8.23 16.07
CA VAL A 30 -2.48 8.82 15.53
C VAL A 30 -1.27 8.14 16.13
N LEU A 31 -0.33 7.73 15.27
CA LEU A 31 0.96 7.18 15.66
C LEU A 31 2.06 8.07 15.09
N ASN A 32 2.59 8.96 15.93
CA ASN A 32 3.54 10.03 15.59
C ASN A 32 4.91 9.80 16.25
N ASP A 33 5.40 8.58 16.10
CA ASP A 33 6.69 8.14 16.61
C ASP A 33 7.79 8.43 15.57
N ASP A 34 8.56 9.51 15.76
CA ASP A 34 9.59 9.91 14.79
C ASP A 34 10.72 8.89 14.62
N TRP A 35 10.93 8.02 15.62
CA TRP A 35 11.95 6.97 15.57
C TRP A 35 11.65 5.91 14.50
N ARG A 36 10.42 5.83 13.96
CA ARG A 36 10.01 4.80 13.00
C ARG A 36 10.48 5.04 11.58
N VAL A 37 10.98 6.22 11.25
CA VAL A 37 11.34 6.54 9.85
C VAL A 37 12.56 5.73 9.39
N THR A 38 12.55 5.24 8.15
CA THR A 38 13.63 4.41 7.58
C THR A 38 15.00 5.07 7.56
N THR A 39 15.06 6.41 7.65
CA THR A 39 16.30 7.17 7.74
C THR A 39 16.91 7.19 9.14
N THR A 40 16.15 6.82 10.17
CA THR A 40 16.65 6.78 11.56
C THR A 40 17.67 5.67 11.72
N LEU A 41 18.86 6.08 12.11
CA LEU A 41 20.02 5.23 12.44
C LEU A 41 20.33 5.20 13.94
N ASP A 42 19.63 6.01 14.73
CA ASP A 42 19.87 6.08 16.16
C ASP A 42 19.46 4.77 16.83
N ARG A 43 20.43 4.18 17.54
CA ARG A 43 20.35 2.91 18.26
C ARG A 43 20.60 3.08 19.76
N SER A 44 20.67 4.32 20.26
CA SER A 44 20.83 4.60 21.68
C SER A 44 19.69 4.02 22.52
N VAL A 45 18.48 3.99 21.96
CA VAL A 45 17.29 3.36 22.53
C VAL A 45 16.68 2.43 21.48
N ILE A 46 16.78 1.12 21.72
CA ILE A 46 16.11 0.13 20.87
C ILE A 46 14.62 0.11 21.18
N ARG A 47 13.81 0.21 20.13
CA ARG A 47 12.35 0.28 20.15
C ARG A 47 11.77 -1.00 19.57
N CYS A 48 10.56 -1.33 19.98
CA CYS A 48 9.80 -2.45 19.41
C CYS A 48 8.30 -2.18 19.52
N ASP A 49 7.53 -2.91 18.71
CA ASP A 49 6.07 -2.80 18.66
C ASP A 49 5.35 -3.86 19.49
N HIS A 50 6.08 -4.76 20.15
CA HIS A 50 5.51 -5.83 20.96
C HIS A 50 4.73 -5.32 22.19
N HIS A 51 5.18 -4.22 22.78
CA HIS A 51 4.56 -3.66 24.00
C HIS A 51 3.45 -2.64 23.71
N VAL A 52 3.15 -2.40 22.42
CA VAL A 52 2.07 -1.50 22.04
C VAL A 52 0.75 -2.27 22.11
N GLN A 53 -0.24 -1.67 22.77
CA GLN A 53 -1.60 -2.22 22.83
C GLN A 53 -2.33 -1.95 21.51
N TRP A 54 -2.11 -2.80 20.52
CA TRP A 54 -2.71 -2.67 19.19
C TRP A 54 -4.23 -2.89 19.19
N HIS A 55 -4.99 -1.81 19.10
CA HIS A 55 -6.45 -1.81 19.05
C HIS A 55 -6.96 -0.82 18.02
N GLY A 56 -7.70 -1.31 17.04
CA GLY A 56 -8.32 -0.46 16.01
C GLY A 56 -7.35 -0.08 14.89
N TRP A 57 -7.62 1.08 14.29
CA TRP A 57 -6.93 1.57 13.10
C TRP A 57 -5.97 2.69 13.43
N TYR A 58 -4.83 2.72 12.75
CA TYR A 58 -3.75 3.66 13.00
C TYR A 58 -3.41 4.43 11.74
N ARG A 59 -3.10 5.72 11.90
CA ARG A 59 -2.48 6.55 10.87
C ARG A 59 -1.11 7.00 11.35
N MET A 60 -0.10 6.75 10.53
CA MET A 60 1.30 7.03 10.88
C MET A 60 1.70 8.43 10.42
N PHE A 61 2.47 9.11 11.27
CA PHE A 61 3.00 10.45 11.04
C PHE A 61 4.48 10.52 11.37
N HIS A 62 5.18 11.41 10.68
CA HIS A 62 6.55 11.83 10.98
C HIS A 62 6.59 13.35 10.85
N GLN A 63 7.03 14.05 11.90
CA GLN A 63 7.07 15.53 11.93
C GLN A 63 5.72 16.17 11.51
N GLY A 64 4.59 15.60 11.96
CA GLY A 64 3.25 16.09 11.63
C GLY A 64 2.79 15.80 10.21
N VAL A 65 3.57 15.09 9.40
CA VAL A 65 3.26 14.72 8.02
C VAL A 65 2.85 13.25 7.96
N SER A 66 1.76 12.96 7.25
CA SER A 66 1.32 11.57 7.02
C SER A 66 2.37 10.76 6.27
N VAL A 67 2.73 9.60 6.80
CA VAL A 67 3.68 8.65 6.22
C VAL A 67 3.07 7.27 6.09
N ARG A 68 3.76 6.37 5.40
CA ARG A 68 3.28 5.01 5.09
C ARG A 68 4.32 3.98 5.50
N ILE A 69 3.91 2.72 5.65
CA ILE A 69 4.84 1.60 5.84
C ILE A 69 5.53 1.35 4.49
N PRO A 70 6.86 1.18 4.41
CA PRO A 70 7.52 0.94 3.13
C PRO A 70 7.02 -0.33 2.42
N GLU A 71 6.91 -0.29 1.09
CA GLU A 71 6.56 -1.43 0.23
C GLU A 71 7.80 -2.25 -0.21
N SER A 72 8.94 -2.02 0.43
CA SER A 72 10.20 -2.66 0.06
C SER A 72 11.04 -2.93 1.29
N CYS A 73 11.88 -3.95 1.20
CA CYS A 73 12.83 -4.32 2.23
C CYS A 73 13.60 -3.11 2.78
N VAL A 74 13.50 -2.93 4.09
CA VAL A 74 14.27 -1.94 4.85
C VAL A 74 15.47 -2.68 5.44
N PRO A 75 16.71 -2.14 5.38
CA PRO A 75 17.85 -2.74 6.05
C PRO A 75 17.61 -2.93 7.55
N THR A 76 18.23 -3.94 8.15
CA THR A 76 18.24 -4.10 9.62
C THR A 76 18.79 -2.84 10.30
N PHE A 77 18.47 -2.68 11.58
CA PHE A 77 18.99 -1.59 12.42
C PHE A 77 18.54 -0.18 12.00
N ARG A 78 17.44 -0.08 11.24
CA ARG A 78 16.72 1.17 10.95
C ARG A 78 15.51 1.32 11.87
N CYS A 79 14.90 2.49 11.85
CA CYS A 79 13.65 2.75 12.56
C CYS A 79 13.79 2.45 14.08
N SER A 80 15.00 2.68 14.63
CA SER A 80 15.41 2.35 15.99
C SER A 80 15.06 0.93 16.47
N THR A 81 14.93 -0.05 15.57
CA THR A 81 14.64 -1.45 15.88
C THR A 81 15.72 -2.36 15.28
N ASP A 82 15.80 -3.61 15.73
CA ASP A 82 16.76 -4.55 15.16
C ASP A 82 16.24 -5.17 13.86
N ALA A 83 15.03 -5.74 13.91
CA ALA A 83 14.33 -6.26 12.74
C ALA A 83 13.25 -5.27 12.28
N THR A 84 13.31 -4.88 11.01
CA THR A 84 12.44 -3.84 10.43
C THR A 84 11.28 -4.47 9.68
N LEU A 85 10.05 -4.06 10.01
CA LEU A 85 8.85 -4.52 9.32
C LEU A 85 8.46 -3.60 8.16
N TRP A 86 8.07 -4.23 7.06
CA TRP A 86 7.67 -3.59 5.81
C TRP A 86 6.55 -4.40 5.13
N LEU A 87 5.83 -3.81 4.19
CA LEU A 87 4.75 -4.47 3.45
C LEU A 87 5.28 -5.24 2.25
N ASN A 88 5.02 -6.55 2.19
CA ASN A 88 5.37 -7.41 1.06
C ASN A 88 4.31 -7.38 -0.06
N ALA A 89 3.62 -6.25 -0.21
CA ALA A 89 2.67 -6.01 -1.26
C ALA A 89 2.38 -4.50 -1.38
N PRO A 90 2.02 -4.00 -2.57
CA PRO A 90 1.68 -2.59 -2.75
C PRO A 90 0.48 -2.17 -1.90
N HIS A 91 0.46 -0.94 -1.40
CA HIS A 91 -0.73 -0.40 -0.73
C HIS A 91 -1.96 -0.43 -1.67
N PRO A 92 -3.18 -0.57 -1.12
CA PRO A 92 -4.40 -0.42 -1.91
C PRO A 92 -4.53 0.97 -2.54
N ARG A 93 -5.32 1.03 -3.61
CA ARG A 93 -5.93 2.26 -4.10
C ARG A 93 -7.24 2.52 -3.32
N PRO A 94 -7.77 3.76 -3.32
CA PRO A 94 -9.01 4.08 -2.61
C PRO A 94 -10.19 3.16 -2.98
N GLU A 95 -10.30 2.77 -4.25
CA GLU A 95 -11.34 1.88 -4.77
C GLU A 95 -11.21 0.41 -4.31
N ASP A 96 -10.02 -0.02 -3.87
CA ASP A 96 -9.79 -1.40 -3.45
C ASP A 96 -10.36 -1.67 -2.03
N GLY A 97 -10.76 -0.63 -1.29
CA GLY A 97 -11.34 -0.75 0.03
C GLY A 97 -10.36 -1.24 1.11
N ILE A 98 -10.86 -2.06 2.04
CA ILE A 98 -10.03 -2.71 3.06
C ILE A 98 -9.42 -3.97 2.47
N VAL A 99 -8.11 -4.05 2.46
CA VAL A 99 -7.36 -5.19 1.92
C VAL A 99 -6.40 -5.75 2.95
N THR A 100 -6.06 -7.02 2.83
CA THR A 100 -5.05 -7.68 3.67
C THR A 100 -3.68 -7.58 2.99
N ARG A 101 -2.64 -7.30 3.77
CA ARG A 101 -1.25 -7.20 3.30
C ARG A 101 -0.31 -8.02 4.17
N GLU A 102 0.54 -8.80 3.51
CA GLU A 102 1.61 -9.53 4.17
C GLU A 102 2.66 -8.56 4.73
N VAL A 103 3.18 -8.90 5.89
CA VAL A 103 4.23 -8.14 6.58
C VAL A 103 5.48 -9.01 6.69
N CYS A 104 6.57 -8.51 6.14
CA CYS A 104 7.88 -9.13 6.23
C CYS A 104 8.75 -8.38 7.22
N GLY A 105 9.57 -9.12 7.97
CA GLY A 105 10.63 -8.57 8.82
C GLY A 105 12.01 -8.97 8.31
N HIS A 106 12.87 -7.98 8.06
CA HIS A 106 14.25 -8.22 7.66
C HIS A 106 15.09 -8.61 8.88
N TRP A 107 15.76 -9.76 8.79
CA TRP A 107 16.75 -10.23 9.76
C TRP A 107 17.76 -11.17 9.09
N GLU A 108 18.97 -11.31 9.65
CA GLU A 108 19.99 -12.29 9.17
C GLU A 108 20.28 -12.25 7.65
N GLY A 109 20.13 -11.08 7.01
CA GLY A 109 20.34 -10.91 5.57
C GLY A 109 19.18 -11.38 4.68
N ASP A 110 18.11 -11.93 5.26
CA ASP A 110 16.86 -12.23 4.57
C ASP A 110 15.84 -11.11 4.83
N CYS A 111 15.42 -10.46 3.75
CA CYS A 111 14.42 -9.40 3.76
C CYS A 111 13.05 -9.83 4.31
N CYS A 112 12.73 -11.12 4.29
CA CYS A 112 11.51 -11.68 4.86
C CYS A 112 11.78 -12.88 5.78
N TYR A 113 12.83 -12.78 6.60
CA TYR A 113 13.15 -13.77 7.62
C TYR A 113 11.95 -14.02 8.56
N TYR A 114 11.37 -12.93 9.07
CA TYR A 114 10.15 -13.02 9.88
C TYR A 114 8.92 -12.83 9.01
N LYS A 115 8.10 -13.88 8.92
CA LYS A 115 6.73 -13.78 8.41
C LYS A 115 5.79 -13.38 9.54
N LYS A 116 5.46 -12.09 9.62
CA LYS A 116 4.55 -11.58 10.65
C LYS A 116 3.09 -11.77 10.23
N PRO A 117 2.13 -11.72 11.18
CA PRO A 117 0.73 -11.73 10.82
C PRO A 117 0.41 -10.61 9.82
N SER A 118 -0.40 -10.95 8.82
CA SER A 118 -0.86 -9.96 7.85
C SER A 118 -1.73 -8.90 8.52
N ILE A 119 -1.70 -7.68 8.00
CA ILE A 119 -2.47 -6.55 8.52
C ILE A 119 -3.55 -6.11 7.54
N GLN A 120 -4.60 -5.47 8.05
CA GLN A 120 -5.58 -4.81 7.18
C GLN A 120 -5.09 -3.39 6.86
N VAL A 121 -5.25 -2.97 5.61
CA VAL A 121 -4.79 -1.70 5.08
C VAL A 121 -5.92 -1.06 4.26
N LYS A 122 -6.12 0.25 4.41
CA LYS A 122 -7.09 1.01 3.60
C LYS A 122 -6.49 2.33 3.16
N ALA A 123 -6.59 2.63 1.87
CA ALA A 123 -6.30 3.95 1.34
C ALA A 123 -7.52 4.86 1.47
N CYS A 124 -7.30 6.07 1.97
CA CYS A 124 -8.37 7.00 2.30
C CYS A 124 -8.39 8.21 1.34
N PRO A 125 -9.58 8.82 1.13
CA PRO A 125 -9.67 10.13 0.50
C PRO A 125 -8.75 11.14 1.21
N GLY A 126 -8.04 11.98 0.45
CA GLY A 126 -7.04 12.90 1.02
C GLY A 126 -5.61 12.37 1.05
N ASN A 127 -5.32 11.27 0.34
CA ASN A 127 -3.97 10.74 0.10
C ASN A 127 -3.22 10.35 1.39
N TYR A 128 -3.88 9.54 2.22
CA TYR A 128 -3.25 8.87 3.36
C TYR A 128 -3.75 7.43 3.47
N THR A 129 -3.14 6.68 4.37
CA THR A 129 -3.45 5.26 4.57
C THR A 129 -3.57 4.99 6.05
N VAL A 130 -4.52 4.12 6.38
CA VAL A 130 -4.74 3.63 7.73
C VAL A 130 -4.47 2.13 7.77
N TYR A 131 -3.96 1.68 8.91
CA TYR A 131 -3.48 0.32 9.12
C TYR A 131 -4.12 -0.25 10.37
N LYS A 132 -4.65 -1.46 10.28
CA LYS A 132 -5.03 -2.24 11.45
C LYS A 132 -3.84 -3.10 11.85
N LEU A 133 -2.93 -2.46 12.60
CA LEU A 133 -1.67 -3.06 13.05
C LEU A 133 -1.93 -4.10 14.14
N VAL A 134 -0.99 -5.02 14.28
CA VAL A 134 -1.06 -6.14 15.23
C VAL A 134 0.31 -6.33 15.88
N ASP A 135 0.32 -6.99 17.03
CA ASP A 135 1.56 -7.32 17.73
C ASP A 135 2.45 -8.24 16.84
N PRO A 136 3.71 -7.84 16.53
CA PRO A 136 4.62 -8.67 15.78
C PRO A 136 5.21 -9.85 16.59
N GLY A 137 4.90 -9.96 17.87
CA GLY A 137 5.19 -11.11 18.75
C GLY A 137 6.61 -11.17 19.33
N HIS A 138 7.49 -10.22 19.01
CA HIS A 138 8.89 -10.23 19.46
C HIS A 138 9.39 -8.83 19.81
N CYS A 139 10.07 -8.72 20.95
CA CYS A 139 10.61 -7.48 21.50
C CYS A 139 11.96 -7.08 20.86
N TYR A 140 11.96 -6.76 19.57
CA TYR A 140 13.07 -6.15 18.80
C TYR A 140 12.66 -5.91 17.34
N VAL A 141 11.35 -5.83 17.12
CA VAL A 141 10.72 -5.79 15.81
C VAL A 141 9.72 -4.64 15.78
N ALA A 142 9.75 -3.80 14.76
CA ALA A 142 8.84 -2.66 14.63
C ALA A 142 8.48 -2.32 13.18
N TYR A 143 7.27 -1.80 12.98
CA TYR A 143 6.79 -1.20 11.74
C TYR A 143 7.55 0.09 11.45
N CYS A 144 8.31 0.07 10.37
CA CYS A 144 8.97 1.23 9.81
C CYS A 144 8.00 2.14 9.07
N THR A 145 8.38 3.40 8.89
CA THR A 145 7.71 4.37 8.02
C THR A 145 8.67 4.91 6.97
N GLU A 146 8.20 5.10 5.75
CA GLU A 146 8.99 5.77 4.71
C GLU A 146 8.78 7.30 4.77
N PRO A 147 9.84 8.13 4.64
CA PRO A 147 9.71 9.57 4.51
C PRO A 147 8.82 9.94 3.32
N ARG A 148 7.97 10.96 3.49
CA ARG A 148 7.07 11.42 2.42
C ARG A 148 7.82 11.80 1.13
N THR A 149 9.01 12.37 1.25
CA THR A 149 9.87 12.73 0.12
C THR A 149 10.28 11.49 -0.70
N GLN A 150 10.67 10.41 -0.02
CA GLN A 150 11.04 9.14 -0.64
C GLN A 150 9.83 8.49 -1.35
N PHE A 151 8.67 8.48 -0.68
CA PHE A 151 7.42 8.01 -1.29
C PHE A 151 7.08 8.80 -2.57
N GLN A 152 7.13 10.13 -2.50
CA GLN A 152 6.83 10.99 -3.65
C GLN A 152 7.81 10.78 -4.81
N GLN A 153 9.11 10.62 -4.51
CA GLN A 153 10.11 10.33 -5.53
C GLN A 153 9.86 8.98 -6.21
N ARG A 154 9.56 7.94 -5.42
CA ARG A 154 9.19 6.62 -5.94
C ARG A 154 7.93 6.67 -6.79
N LEU A 155 6.91 7.41 -6.36
CA LEU A 155 5.68 7.57 -7.13
C LEU A 155 5.94 8.27 -8.47
N ARG A 156 6.74 9.34 -8.47
CA ARG A 156 7.16 10.04 -9.69
C ARG A 156 7.93 9.11 -10.63
N LEU A 157 8.87 8.33 -10.10
CA LEU A 157 9.65 7.39 -10.88
C LEU A 157 8.77 6.26 -11.44
N LYS A 158 7.85 5.70 -10.64
CA LYS A 158 6.87 4.69 -11.10
C LYS A 158 5.99 5.26 -12.22
N MET A 159 5.50 6.48 -12.08
CA MET A 159 4.70 7.16 -13.13
C MET A 159 5.51 7.43 -14.40
N ALA A 160 6.78 7.84 -14.27
CA ALA A 160 7.68 8.04 -15.40
C ALA A 160 7.95 6.72 -16.13
N LEU A 161 8.29 5.67 -15.39
CA LEU A 161 8.55 4.34 -15.94
C LEU A 161 7.30 3.75 -16.61
N GLN A 162 6.11 3.90 -16.01
CA GLN A 162 4.88 3.41 -16.63
C GLN A 162 4.54 4.18 -17.91
N ARG A 163 4.80 5.50 -17.95
CA ARG A 163 4.71 6.27 -19.19
C ARG A 163 5.71 5.75 -20.21
N GLU A 164 6.98 5.61 -19.86
CA GLU A 164 8.02 5.07 -20.77
C GLU A 164 7.67 3.68 -21.29
N LEU A 165 7.19 2.78 -20.42
CA LEU A 165 6.74 1.45 -20.79
C LEU A 165 5.57 1.53 -21.78
N SER A 166 4.55 2.36 -21.51
CA SER A 166 3.45 2.54 -22.45
C SER A 166 3.90 3.11 -23.80
N HIS A 167 4.87 4.05 -23.83
CA HIS A 167 5.45 4.54 -25.08
C HIS A 167 6.25 3.46 -25.81
N ALA A 168 7.02 2.65 -25.10
CA ALA A 168 7.82 1.57 -25.68
C ALA A 168 6.94 0.45 -26.23
N GLU A 169 5.89 0.05 -25.50
CA GLU A 169 4.87 -0.90 -25.95
C GLU A 169 4.16 -0.38 -27.21
N MET A 170 3.76 0.89 -27.21
CA MET A 170 3.18 1.53 -28.40
C MET A 170 4.15 1.54 -29.58
N ALA A 171 5.43 1.86 -29.36
CA ALA A 171 6.45 1.87 -30.41
C ALA A 171 6.67 0.45 -30.98
N GLN A 172 6.72 -0.57 -30.12
CA GLN A 172 6.87 -1.96 -30.53
C GLN A 172 5.68 -2.43 -31.37
N PHE A 173 4.46 -2.12 -30.95
CA PHE A 173 3.26 -2.44 -31.71
C PHE A 173 3.20 -1.71 -33.06
N THR A 174 3.61 -0.44 -33.09
CA THR A 174 3.73 0.35 -34.32
C THR A 174 4.76 -0.28 -35.29
N SER A 175 5.88 -0.79 -34.78
CA SER A 175 6.89 -1.52 -35.57
C SER A 175 6.32 -2.80 -36.17
N GLN A 176 5.61 -3.60 -35.37
CA GLN A 176 4.99 -4.85 -35.83
C GLN A 176 3.96 -4.61 -36.94
N ILE A 177 3.12 -3.57 -36.81
CA ILE A 177 2.17 -3.20 -37.86
C ILE A 177 2.92 -2.78 -39.12
N ARG A 178 3.95 -1.93 -39.00
CA ARG A 178 4.75 -1.48 -40.14
C ARG A 178 5.35 -2.65 -40.91
N GLU A 179 5.97 -3.60 -40.21
CA GLU A 179 6.56 -4.80 -40.83
C GLU A 179 5.51 -5.63 -41.57
N LYS A 180 4.34 -5.81 -40.97
CA LYS A 180 3.24 -6.55 -41.60
C LYS A 180 2.68 -5.83 -42.84
N LEU A 181 2.58 -4.51 -42.81
CA LEU A 181 2.20 -3.70 -43.97
C LEU A 181 3.24 -3.81 -45.09
N ILE A 182 4.53 -3.78 -44.78
CA ILE A 182 5.59 -3.99 -45.79
C ILE A 182 5.46 -5.37 -46.45
N GLN A 183 5.18 -6.42 -45.66
CA GLN A 183 4.95 -7.77 -46.20
C GLN A 183 3.70 -7.86 -47.10
N MET A 184 2.72 -6.98 -46.90
CA MET A 184 1.53 -6.86 -47.74
C MET A 184 1.77 -6.01 -49.01
N GLY A 185 3.00 -5.55 -49.25
CA GLY A 185 3.38 -4.79 -50.45
C GLY A 185 3.25 -3.28 -50.32
N TYR A 186 3.05 -2.75 -49.11
CA TYR A 186 3.06 -1.30 -48.89
C TYR A 186 4.48 -0.72 -48.97
N PRO A 187 4.63 0.57 -49.34
CA PRO A 187 5.92 1.25 -49.39
C PRO A 187 6.70 1.16 -48.08
N SER A 188 8.03 1.00 -48.17
CA SER A 188 8.90 0.86 -46.98
C SER A 188 8.92 2.10 -46.08
N ASP A 189 8.55 3.26 -46.60
CA ASP A 189 8.44 4.54 -45.90
C ASP A 189 7.05 4.77 -45.24
N ILE A 190 6.18 3.76 -45.25
CA ILE A 190 4.87 3.85 -44.59
C ILE A 190 4.99 4.20 -43.11
N THR A 191 4.27 5.25 -42.70
CA THR A 191 4.21 5.72 -41.32
C THR A 191 2.94 5.22 -40.67
N VAL A 192 3.07 4.43 -39.60
CA VAL A 192 1.95 3.97 -38.78
C VAL A 192 1.74 4.97 -37.65
N LYS A 193 0.54 5.56 -37.56
CA LYS A 193 0.11 6.37 -36.42
C LYS A 193 -1.02 5.63 -35.72
N MET A 194 -0.85 5.37 -34.43
CA MET A 194 -1.96 4.92 -33.60
C MET A 194 -2.79 6.13 -33.19
N VAL A 195 -4.11 6.00 -33.36
CA VAL A 195 -5.12 7.02 -32.99
C VAL A 195 -5.58 6.77 -31.56
#